data_AF-A0A950SPX8-F1
#
_entry.id   AF-A0A950SPX8-F1
#
_cell.length_a   1.000
_cell.length_b   1.000
_cell.length_c   1.000
_cell.angle_alpha   90.00
_cell.angle_beta   90.00
_cell.angle_gamma   90.00
#
_symmetry.space_group_name_H-M   'P 1'
#
loop_
_entity.id
_entity.type
_entity.pdbx_description
1 polymer ?
#
loop_
_entity_poly.entity_id
_entity_poly.type
_entity_poly.pdbx_seq_one_letter_code
_entity_poly.pdbx_strand_id
1 'polypeptide(L)' 'MAGTKMGVVGCAGRMGRMLVAEIAATEGCSVAGGSEAPGSGYVNQDIGELAGIGRMGIPIGETVEKLIRDSDVVLEFTS' A
#
# COMPACT_ATOMS: atom_id res chain seq x y z
N MET A 1 2.91 -15.30 -15.59
CA MET A 1 1.67 -15.18 -14.79
C MET A 1 1.68 -13.80 -14.16
N ALA A 2 0.55 -13.10 -14.12
CA ALA A 2 0.46 -11.87 -13.34
C ALA A 2 0.55 -12.24 -11.85
N GLY A 3 1.45 -11.61 -11.09
CA GLY A 3 1.56 -11.83 -9.64
C GLY A 3 0.35 -11.26 -8.89
N THR A 4 0.11 -11.74 -7.67
CA THR A 4 -0.98 -11.28 -6.80
C THR A 4 -0.79 -9.81 -6.44
N LYS A 5 -1.78 -8.97 -6.76
CA LYS A 5 -1.77 -7.54 -6.43
C LYS A 5 -2.34 -7.33 -5.03
N MET A 6 -1.56 -6.75 -4.13
CA MET A 6 -1.93 -6.57 -2.73
C MET A 6 -2.00 -5.10 -2.37
N GLY A 7 -3.12 -4.69 -1.79
CA GLY A 7 -3.35 -3.34 -1.26
C GLY A 7 -3.21 -3.30 0.26
N VAL A 8 -2.77 -2.17 0.81
CA VAL A 8 -2.61 -1.99 2.27
C VAL A 8 -3.41 -0.80 2.79
N VAL A 9 -4.38 -1.04 3.67
CA VAL A 9 -5.08 0.02 4.41
C VAL A 9 -4.25 0.40 5.64
N GLY A 10 -4.11 1.69 5.92
CA GLY A 10 -3.21 2.18 6.98
C GLY A 10 -1.74 2.05 6.58
N CYS A 11 -1.44 2.19 5.28
CA CYS A 11 -0.12 1.93 4.70
C CYS A 11 1.00 2.85 5.22
N ALA A 12 0.67 4.04 5.72
CA ALA A 12 1.64 4.97 6.29
C ALA A 12 1.92 4.70 7.78
N GLY A 13 1.17 3.80 8.41
CA GLY A 13 1.45 3.31 9.77
C GLY A 13 2.69 2.42 9.85
N ARG A 14 3.12 2.09 11.08
CA ARG A 14 4.30 1.22 11.31
C ARG A 14 4.17 -0.14 10.62
N MET A 15 3.05 -0.84 10.85
CA MET A 15 2.81 -2.14 10.22
C MET A 15 2.53 -2.02 8.73
N GLY A 16 1.81 -0.98 8.31
CA GLY A 16 1.53 -0.72 6.90
C GLY A 16 2.80 -0.63 6.05
N ARG A 17 3.80 0.11 6.53
CA ARG A 17 5.12 0.23 5.87
C ARG A 17 5.85 -1.10 5.78
N MET A 18 5.81 -1.91 6.84
CA MET A 18 6.41 -3.25 6.84
C MET A 18 5.73 -4.17 5.83
N LEU A 19 4.39 -4.15 5.77
CA LEU A 19 3.63 -4.94 4.80
C LEU A 19 3.97 -4.54 3.37
N VAL A 20 4.06 -3.25 3.07
CA VAL A 20 4.46 -2.76 1.73
C VAL A 20 5.84 -3.27 1.35
N ALA A 21 6.82 -3.19 2.26
CA ALA A 21 8.17 -3.70 2.02
C ALA A 21 8.17 -5.22 1.77
N GLU A 22 7.43 -5.99 2.57
CA GLU A 22 7.37 -7.45 2.44
C GLU A 22 6.67 -7.88 1.15
N ILE A 23 5.57 -7.23 0.77
CA ILE A 23 4.86 -7.48 -0.49
C ILE A 23 5.79 -7.25 -1.67
N ALA A 24 6.56 -6.14 -1.65
CA ALA A 24 7.49 -5.81 -2.72
C ALA A 24 8.68 -6.80 -2.83
N ALA A 25 9.10 -7.41 -1.72
CA ALA A 25 10.17 -8.40 -1.67
C ALA A 25 9.70 -9.83 -2.00
N THR A 26 8.39 -10.10 -1.95
CA THR A 26 7.83 -11.44 -2.12
C THR A 26 7.66 -11.78 -3.61
N GLU A 27 8.32 -12.84 -4.08
CA GLU A 27 8.16 -13.34 -5.44
C GLU A 27 6.70 -13.73 -5.71
N GLY A 28 6.17 -13.27 -6.85
CA GLY A 28 4.78 -13.52 -7.23
C GLY A 28 3.77 -12.58 -6.59
N CYS A 29 4.21 -11.58 -5.80
CA CYS A 29 3.37 -10.51 -5.26
C CYS A 29 3.76 -9.15 -5.85
N SER A 30 2.84 -8.18 -5.74
CA SER A 30 3.09 -6.78 -6.11
C SER A 30 2.22 -5.83 -5.30
N VAL A 31 2.74 -4.63 -5.02
CA VAL A 31 1.99 -3.58 -4.32
C VAL A 31 1.01 -2.93 -5.29
N ALA A 32 -0.28 -3.11 -5.04
CA ALA A 32 -1.36 -2.51 -5.82
C ALA A 32 -1.58 -1.03 -5.45
N GLY A 33 -1.34 -0.70 -4.18
CA GLY A 33 -1.58 0.63 -3.63
C GLY A 33 -1.67 0.61 -2.12
N GLY A 34 -1.99 1.77 -1.55
CA GLY A 34 -2.33 1.89 -0.15
C GLY A 34 -3.24 3.08 0.12
N SER A 35 -3.97 3.02 1.22
CA SER A 35 -4.88 4.07 1.65
C SER A 35 -4.63 4.51 3.08
N GLU A 36 -4.98 5.75 3.38
CA GLU A 36 -5.00 6.35 4.71
C GLU A 36 -6.33 7.06 4.94
N ALA A 37 -6.60 7.42 6.20
CA ALA A 37 -7.79 8.20 6.54
C ALA A 37 -7.81 9.54 5.77
N PRO A 38 -8.99 10.01 5.33
CA PRO A 38 -9.12 11.32 4.68
C PRO A 38 -8.50 12.44 5.51
N GLY A 39 -7.73 13.32 4.86
CA GLY A 39 -7.00 14.40 5.54
C GLY A 39 -5.71 13.98 6.26
N SER A 40 -5.30 12.71 6.15
CA SER A 40 -3.97 12.28 6.58
C SER A 40 -2.87 13.02 5.82
N GLY A 41 -1.82 13.46 6.53
CA GLY A 41 -0.68 14.14 5.91
C GLY A 41 0.15 13.25 4.98
N TYR A 42 -0.11 11.94 4.94
CA TYR A 42 0.57 10.97 4.08
C TYR A 42 -0.09 10.80 2.71
N VAL A 43 -1.30 11.33 2.51
CA VAL A 43 -1.99 11.28 1.22
C VAL A 43 -1.14 11.95 0.15
N ASN A 44 -1.14 11.38 -1.06
CA ASN A 44 -0.29 11.76 -2.21
C ASN A 44 1.22 11.54 -2.05
N GLN A 45 1.71 11.10 -0.88
CA GLN A 45 3.10 10.67 -0.74
C GLN A 45 3.31 9.31 -1.42
N ASP A 46 4.56 9.02 -1.80
CA ASP A 46 4.91 7.74 -2.40
C ASP A 46 4.96 6.64 -1.34
N ILE A 47 4.25 5.55 -1.59
CA ILE A 47 4.15 4.43 -0.65
C ILE A 47 5.49 3.73 -0.42
N GLY A 48 6.35 3.67 -1.45
CA GLY A 48 7.66 3.01 -1.39
C GLY A 48 8.69 3.83 -0.63
N GLU A 49 8.67 5.16 -0.81
CA GLU A 49 9.49 6.09 -0.03
C GLU A 49 9.18 5.95 1.48
N LEU A 50 7.89 5.87 1.85
CA LEU A 50 7.47 5.69 3.23
C LEU A 50 7.81 4.29 3.79
N ALA A 51 7.81 3.27 2.95
CA ALA A 51 8.20 1.91 3.30
C ALA A 51 9.72 1.69 3.32
N GLY A 52 10.53 2.68 2.92
CA GLY A 52 12.00 2.59 2.93
C GLY A 52 12.60 1.70 1.83
N ILE A 53 11.82 1.39 0.79
CA ILE A 53 12.23 0.54 -0.35
C ILE A 53 12.51 1.34 -1.63
N GLY A 54 12.52 2.67 -1.52
CA GLY A 54 12.70 3.59 -2.64
C GLY A 54 11.38 3.90 -3.35
N ARG A 55 11.44 4.84 -4.29
CA ARG A 55 10.26 5.37 -4.97
C ARG A 55 9.61 4.34 -5.88
N MET A 56 8.32 4.08 -5.70
CA MET A 56 7.54 3.14 -6.52
C MET A 56 6.66 3.84 -7.57
N GLY A 57 6.42 5.15 -7.43
CA GLY A 57 5.48 5.90 -8.26
C GLY A 57 4.02 5.66 -7.90
N ILE A 58 3.74 5.16 -6.69
CA ILE A 58 2.40 4.79 -6.24
C ILE A 58 1.98 5.77 -5.13
N PRO A 59 1.10 6.74 -5.42
CA PRO A 59 0.63 7.69 -4.42
C PRO A 59 -0.37 7.04 -3.45
N ILE A 60 -0.27 7.37 -2.17
CA ILE A 60 -1.26 6.96 -1.16
C ILE A 60 -2.60 7.65 -1.41
N GLY A 61 -3.67 6.86 -1.44
CA GLY A 61 -5.04 7.32 -1.63
C GLY A 61 -5.79 7.62 -0.32
N GLU A 62 -6.93 8.31 -0.44
CA GLU A 62 -7.81 8.66 0.69
C GLU A 62 -8.99 7.69 0.86
N THR A 63 -9.19 6.77 -0.10
CA THR A 63 -10.38 5.92 -0.16
C THR A 63 -10.01 4.47 -0.39
N VAL A 64 -10.67 3.58 0.33
CA VAL A 64 -10.42 2.13 0.27
C VAL A 64 -11.06 1.52 -0.99
N GLU A 65 -12.10 2.16 -1.54
CA GLU A 65 -12.85 1.70 -2.71
C GLU A 65 -11.96 1.55 -3.94
N LYS A 66 -11.07 2.53 -4.18
CA LYS A 66 -10.10 2.44 -5.28
C LYS A 66 -9.10 1.31 -5.01
N LEU A 67 -8.63 1.19 -3.78
CA LEU A 67 -7.68 0.16 -3.38
C LEU A 67 -8.25 -1.25 -3.59
N ILE A 68 -9.50 -1.48 -3.19
CA ILE A 68 -10.22 -2.76 -3.39
C ILE A 68 -10.38 -3.06 -4.89
N ARG A 69 -10.70 -2.05 -5.71
CA ARG A 69 -10.85 -2.24 -7.16
C ARG A 69 -9.55 -2.67 -7.83
N ASP A 70 -8.43 -2.14 -7.38
CA ASP A 70 -7.12 -2.32 -8.02
C ASP A 70 -6.34 -3.54 -7.46
N SER A 71 -6.78 -4.11 -6.34
CA SER A 71 -6.12 -5.21 -5.62
C SER A 71 -6.85 -6.55 -5.76
N ASP A 72 -6.11 -7.65 -5.76
CA ASP A 72 -6.67 -9.00 -5.61
C ASP A 72 -6.89 -9.35 -4.13
N VAL A 73 -6.04 -8.81 -3.25
CA VAL A 73 -6.11 -8.95 -1.80
C VAL A 73 -5.89 -7.58 -1.13
N VAL A 74 -6.65 -7.28 -0.09
CA VAL A 74 -6.44 -6.09 0.75
C VAL A 74 -6.07 -6.53 2.16
N LEU A 75 -4.97 -5.99 2.67
CA LEU A 75 -4.52 -6.16 4.05
C LEU A 75 -4.93 -4.93 4.85
N GLU A 76 -5.73 -5.14 5.88
CA GLU A 76 -6.14 -4.10 6.82
C GLU A 76 -5.56 -4.42 8.20
N PHE A 77 -4.59 -3.60 8.62
CA PHE A 77 -3.97 -3.67 9.94
C PHE A 77 -4.08 -2.30 10.61
N THR A 78 -5.30 -1.99 11.02
CA THR A 78 -5.69 -0.77 11.75
C THR A 78 -6.17 -1.15 13.16
N SER A 79 -6.12 -0.20 14.10
CA SER A 79 -6.67 -0.34 15.47
C SER A 79 -8.03 0.34 15.55
#